data_AF-A0A7W1UCE9-F1
#
_entry.id   AF-A0A7W1UCE9-F1
#
_cell.length_a   1.000
_cell.length_b   1.000
_cell.length_c   1.000
_cell.angle_alpha   90.00
_cell.angle_beta   90.00
_cell.angle_gamma   90.00
#
_symmetry.space_group_name_H-M   'P 1'
#
loop_
_entity.id
_entity.type
_entity.pdbx_description
1 polymer ?
#
loop_
_entity_poly.entity_id
_entity_poly.type
_entity_poly.pdbx_seq_one_letter_code
_entity_poly.pdbx_strand_id
1 'polypeptide(L)' 'MDRKPQVNQLAFEDFVLPFGGQLRRDNRWVMLAKQIPWAVVDTAYAQQFSQEDLGSPAKSSRLALGALILQ' A
#
# COMPACT_ATOMS: atom_id res chain seq x y z
N MET A 1 7.09 14.69 7.54
CA MET A 1 7.52 13.49 8.31
C MET A 1 6.84 12.26 7.69
N ASP A 2 7.46 11.66 6.68
CA ASP A 2 6.94 10.45 6.06
C ASP A 2 7.20 9.23 6.95
N ARG A 3 6.18 8.38 7.10
CA ARG A 3 6.33 7.12 7.82
C ARG A 3 7.22 6.21 6.97
N LYS A 4 8.42 5.88 7.47
CA LYS A 4 9.41 5.04 6.79
C LYS A 4 8.76 3.77 6.19
N PRO A 5 9.24 3.31 5.02
CA PRO A 5 8.70 2.12 4.36
C PRO A 5 8.82 0.90 5.28
N GLN A 6 7.70 0.21 5.48
CA GLN A 6 7.66 -1.08 6.16
C GLN A 6 8.33 -2.10 5.25
N VAL A 7 9.62 -2.36 5.47
CA VAL A 7 10.45 -3.26 4.65
C VAL A 7 9.90 -4.71 4.65
N ASN A 8 9.07 -5.06 5.64
CA ASN A 8 8.48 -6.38 5.83
C ASN A 8 6.96 -6.36 5.62
N GLN A 9 6.50 -5.88 4.47
CA GLN A 9 5.07 -5.89 4.18
C GLN A 9 4.60 -7.29 3.78
N LEU A 10 3.65 -7.84 4.55
CA LEU A 10 3.00 -9.12 4.27
C LEU A 10 2.29 -9.08 2.91
N ALA A 11 2.38 -10.19 2.16
CA ALA A 11 1.55 -10.36 0.98
C ALA A 11 0.08 -10.48 1.39
N PHE A 12 -0.84 -10.15 0.48
CA PHE A 12 -2.27 -10.27 0.78
C PHE A 12 -2.66 -11.71 1.11
N GLU A 13 -1.98 -12.71 0.54
CA GLU A 13 -2.23 -14.12 0.87
C GLU A 13 -1.75 -14.54 2.25
N ASP A 14 -0.76 -13.84 2.79
CA ASP A 14 -0.23 -14.11 4.13
C ASP A 14 -1.14 -13.51 5.23
N PHE A 15 -2.17 -12.76 4.84
CA PHE A 15 -3.16 -12.25 5.76
C PHE A 15 -4.05 -13.37 6.29
N VAL A 16 -3.90 -13.68 7.58
CA VAL A 16 -4.72 -14.68 8.27
C VAL A 16 -6.09 -14.08 8.57
N LEU A 17 -7.12 -14.67 7.98
CA LEU A 17 -8.50 -14.24 8.19
C LEU A 17 -8.98 -14.64 9.59
N PRO A 18 -9.78 -13.81 10.29
CA PRO A 18 -10.26 -14.11 11.64
C PRO A 18 -11.20 -15.34 11.70
N PHE A 19 -11.64 -15.83 10.55
CA PHE A 19 -12.46 -17.03 10.37
C PHE A 19 -11.68 -18.20 9.74
N GLY A 20 -10.35 -18.09 9.65
CA GLY A 20 -9.48 -19.10 9.03
C GLY A 20 -9.40 -18.98 7.52
N GLY A 21 -8.30 -19.50 6.96
CA GLY A 21 -8.02 -19.49 5.52
C GLY A 21 -7.16 -18.33 5.04
N GLN A 22 -6.89 -18.32 3.74
CA GLN A 22 -6.12 -17.29 3.04
C GLN A 22 -6.98 -16.63 1.97
N LEU A 23 -6.64 -15.40 1.58
CA LEU A 23 -7.21 -14.77 0.41
C LEU A 23 -6.94 -15.60 -0.85
N ARG A 24 -7.96 -15.78 -1.69
CA ARG A 24 -7.78 -16.51 -2.95
C ARG A 24 -6.78 -15.76 -3.85
N ARG A 25 -5.81 -16.49 -4.40
CA ARG A 25 -4.77 -15.95 -5.29
C ARG A 25 -5.33 -15.33 -6.58
N ASP A 26 -6.49 -15.80 -7.03
CA ASP A 26 -7.20 -15.31 -8.21
C ASP A 26 -8.12 -14.12 -7.92
N ASN A 27 -8.14 -13.62 -6.68
CA ASN A 27 -8.82 -12.38 -6.37
C ASN A 27 -8.16 -11.22 -7.13
N ARG A 28 -8.97 -10.42 -7.82
CA ARG A 28 -8.48 -9.29 -8.65
C ARG A 28 -7.55 -8.35 -7.88
N TRP A 29 -7.83 -8.09 -6.60
CA TRP A 29 -6.99 -7.24 -5.74
C TRP A 29 -5.65 -7.88 -5.40
N VAL A 30 -5.64 -9.19 -5.15
CA VAL A 30 -4.42 -9.95 -4.89
C VAL A 30 -3.51 -9.97 -6.13
N MET A 31 -4.09 -10.19 -7.31
CA MET A 31 -3.35 -10.13 -8.58
C MET A 31 -2.79 -8.73 -8.86
N LEU A 32 -3.60 -7.68 -8.70
CA LEU A 32 -3.17 -6.29 -8.90
C LEU A 32 -2.05 -5.92 -7.94
N ALA A 33 -2.20 -6.26 -6.66
CA ALA A 33 -1.20 -5.96 -5.64
C ALA A 33 0.17 -6.61 -5.92
N LYS A 34 0.21 -7.76 -6.59
CA LYS A 34 1.47 -8.41 -7.00
C LYS A 34 2.15 -7.72 -8.18
N GLN A 35 1.38 -7.12 -9.06
CA GLN A 35 1.89 -6.47 -10.27
C GLN A 35 2.40 -5.05 -9.99
N ILE A 36 1.88 -4.39 -8.96
CA ILE A 36 2.25 -3.02 -8.62
C ILE A 36 3.67 -2.99 -8.00
N PRO A 37 4.61 -2.21 -8.57
CA PRO A 37 5.94 -2.01 -8.00
C PRO A 37 5.86 -1.03 -6.80
N TRP A 38 5.43 -1.54 -5.64
CA TRP A 38 5.14 -0.72 -4.45
C TRP A 38 6.28 0.20 -4.01
N ALA A 39 7.54 -0.23 -4.14
CA ALA A 39 8.69 0.60 -3.77
C ALA A 39 8.81 1.87 -4.63
N VAL A 40 8.52 1.76 -5.93
CA VAL A 40 8.53 2.89 -6.86
C VAL A 40 7.36 3.82 -6.57
N VAL A 41 6.18 3.26 -6.34
CA VAL A 41 4.99 4.03 -5.96
C VAL A 41 5.22 4.81 -4.67
N ASP A 42 5.82 4.17 -3.65
CA ASP A 42 6.08 4.81 -2.37
C ASP A 42 7.10 5.94 -2.49
N THR A 43 8.15 5.74 -3.30
CA THR A 43 9.15 6.78 -3.59
C THR A 43 8.52 7.97 -4.31
N ALA A 44 7.75 7.71 -5.38
CA ALA A 44 7.07 8.77 -6.13
C ALA A 44 6.05 9.50 -5.27
N TYR A 45 5.31 8.78 -4.44
CA TYR A 45 4.34 9.36 -3.51
C TYR A 45 5.04 10.24 -2.47
N ALA A 46 6.11 9.77 -1.81
CA ALA A 46 6.87 10.54 -0.83
C ALA A 46 7.51 11.82 -1.42
N GLN A 47 7.96 11.77 -2.68
CA GLN A 47 8.47 12.96 -3.38
C GLN A 47 7.42 14.08 -3.48
N GLN A 48 6.13 13.75 -3.57
CA GLN A 48 5.06 14.76 -3.62
C GLN A 48 4.82 15.45 -2.27
N PHE A 49 5.23 14.84 -1.16
CA PHE A 49 5.06 15.38 0.20
C PHE A 49 6.39 15.87 0.80
N SER A 50 7.46 15.95 0.00
CA SER A 50 8.79 16.40 0.42
C SER A 50 8.91 17.91 0.66
N GLN A 51 7.83 18.68 0.45
CA GLN A 51 7.78 20.10 0.78
C GLN A 51 7.51 20.26 2.29
N GLU A 52 8.43 20.93 2.98
CA GLU A 52 8.33 21.25 4.40
C GLU A 52 7.16 22.25 4.63
N ASP A 53 6.42 22.07 5.72
CA ASP A 53 5.25 22.87 6.19
C ASP A 53 3.82 22.51 5.72
N LEU A 54 3.57 21.34 5.13
CA LEU A 54 2.19 20.89 4.85
C LEU A 54 1.59 20.03 5.97
N GLY A 55 1.14 20.67 7.05
CA GLY A 55 0.09 20.13 7.95
C GLY A 55 0.23 18.68 8.42
N SER A 56 -0.83 17.88 8.24
CA SER A 56 -0.91 16.50 8.73
C SER A 56 0.01 15.55 7.96
N PRO A 57 0.67 14.58 8.61
CA PRO A 57 1.57 13.65 7.93
C PRO A 57 0.87 12.88 6.80
N ALA A 58 1.63 12.62 5.73
CA ALA A 58 1.14 11.87 4.57
C ALA A 58 0.58 10.49 4.98
N LYS A 59 -0.55 10.12 4.36
CA LYS A 59 -1.11 8.77 4.50
C LYS A 59 -0.21 7.76 3.79
N SER A 60 -0.41 6.46 4.03
CA SER A 60 0.37 5.46 3.30
C SER A 60 0.01 5.48 1.81
N SER A 61 1.03 5.32 0.96
CA SER A 61 0.89 5.19 -0.49
C SER A 61 -0.11 4.10 -0.88
N ARG A 62 -0.13 2.96 -0.14
CA ARG A 62 -1.09 1.87 -0.32
C ARG A 62 -2.54 2.28 -0.06
N LEU A 63 -2.80 3.12 0.94
CA LEU A 63 -4.16 3.56 1.24
C LEU A 63 -4.64 4.52 0.16
N ALA A 64 -3.80 5.47 -0.23
CA ALA A 64 -4.12 6.43 -1.28
C ALA A 64 -4.38 5.72 -2.63
N LEU A 65 -3.47 4.84 -3.04
CA LEU A 65 -3.60 4.09 -4.29
C LEU A 65 -4.75 3.07 -4.22
N GLY A 66 -4.96 2.42 -3.08
CA GLY A 66 -6.09 1.51 -2.87
C GLY A 66 -7.44 2.23 -3.00
N ALA A 67 -7.57 3.43 -2.41
CA ALA A 67 -8.77 4.24 -2.55
C ALA A 67 -9.01 4.69 -4.00
N LEU A 68 -7.95 5.02 -4.74
CA LEU A 68 -8.01 5.39 -6.15
C LEU A 68 -8.50 4.24 -7.04
N ILE A 69 -8.04 3.01 -6.79
CA ILE A 69 -8.46 1.82 -7.58
C ILE A 69 -9.93 1.46 -7.31
N LEU A 70 -10.48 1.83 -6.15
CA LEU A 70 -11.87 1.53 -5.77
C LEU A 70 -12.92 2.49 -6.35
N GLN A 71 -12.51 3.60 -7.00
CA GLN A 71 -13.45 4.57 -7.60
C GLN A 71 -14.27 3.99 -8.75
#